data_AF-A0A1Y1UZW3-F1
#
_entry.id   AF-A0A1Y1UZW3-F1
#
_cell.length_a   1.000
_cell.length_b   1.000
_cell.length_c   1.000
_cell.angle_alpha   90.00
_cell.angle_beta   90.00
_cell.angle_gamma   90.00
#
_symmetry.space_group_name_H-M   'P 1'
#
loop_
_entity.id
_entity.type
_entity.pdbx_description
1 polymer ?
#
loop_
_entity_poly.entity_id
_entity_poly.type
_entity_poly.pdbx_seq_one_letter_code
_entity_poly.pdbx_strand_id
1 'polypeptide(L)'
;MSTFSKSDFIYTSCYCEENVYKLCETLHEKFSIPLSKIYAIFISNEDKQVLFWKQKNQVDHFYPVVWDYHVIALIKGEKGEPNIIFDLDSTLEFPCDFNVYLLSAIYPRRFARIVQEHQAYFRVIPAEMYLSNFASDRSHMLDEQGNWLQPPPDYEPIKTKDCTMNIDHFINMTKNTSSNQYGTVYTLKEFIEIFMNH
;
A
#
# COMPACT_ATOMS: atom_id res chain seq x y z
N MET A 1 -10.24 -13.55 18.74
CA MET A 1 -9.81 -12.62 17.66
C MET A 1 -8.54 -13.17 17.08
N SER A 2 -8.49 -13.39 15.77
CA SER A 2 -7.25 -13.77 15.09
C SER A 2 -6.21 -12.70 15.40
N THR A 3 -5.16 -13.04 16.14
CA THR A 3 -4.05 -12.11 16.38
C THR A 3 -3.15 -12.23 15.16
N PHE A 4 -3.13 -11.21 14.30
CA PHE A 4 -2.25 -11.22 13.12
C PHE A 4 -0.81 -10.91 13.56
N SER A 5 0.16 -11.64 13.04
CA SER A 5 1.58 -11.34 13.20
C SER A 5 2.20 -11.00 11.84
N LYS A 6 3.23 -10.15 11.80
CA LYS A 6 3.99 -9.91 10.54
C LYS A 6 4.56 -11.20 9.96
N SER A 7 4.89 -12.17 10.81
CA SER A 7 5.40 -13.48 10.40
C SER A 7 4.37 -14.37 9.69
N ASP A 8 3.08 -14.00 9.71
CA ASP A 8 2.06 -14.70 8.95
C ASP A 8 2.10 -14.39 7.45
N PHE A 9 2.83 -13.34 7.05
CA PHE A 9 2.82 -12.80 5.70
C PHE A 9 4.22 -12.86 5.08
N ILE A 10 4.25 -13.17 3.79
CA ILE A 10 5.48 -13.11 3.00
C ILE A 10 5.90 -11.65 2.85
N TYR A 11 7.20 -11.40 2.92
CA TYR A 11 7.76 -10.06 2.82
C TYR A 11 9.08 -10.09 2.04
N THR A 12 9.17 -9.22 1.04
CA THR A 12 10.40 -8.89 0.31
C THR A 12 10.56 -7.37 0.31
N SER A 13 11.70 -6.86 0.79
CA SER A 13 11.92 -5.41 0.87
C SER A 13 11.85 -4.76 -0.51
N CYS A 14 11.22 -3.59 -0.63
CA CYS A 14 11.02 -2.83 -1.87
C CYS A 14 10.09 -3.47 -2.92
N TYR A 15 9.38 -4.55 -2.58
CA TYR A 15 8.31 -5.14 -3.40
C TYR A 15 6.96 -5.04 -2.67
N CYS A 16 6.64 -3.84 -2.17
CA CYS A 16 5.47 -3.61 -1.32
C CYS A 16 4.15 -3.95 -2.03
N GLU A 17 4.08 -3.76 -3.35
CA GLU A 17 2.97 -4.16 -4.20
C GLU A 17 2.73 -5.67 -4.19
N GLU A 18 3.78 -6.49 -4.29
CA GLU A 18 3.66 -7.94 -4.24
C GLU A 18 3.42 -8.44 -2.81
N ASN A 19 4.05 -7.79 -1.81
CA ASN A 19 3.80 -8.07 -0.40
C ASN A 19 2.33 -7.88 -0.05
N VAL A 20 1.72 -6.77 -0.48
CA VAL A 20 0.30 -6.50 -0.26
C VAL A 20 -0.58 -7.45 -1.07
N TYR A 21 -0.19 -7.81 -2.30
CA TYR A 21 -0.91 -8.82 -3.08
C TYR A 21 -1.00 -10.15 -2.32
N LYS A 22 0.14 -10.68 -1.85
CA LYS A 22 0.22 -11.90 -1.05
C LYS A 22 -0.47 -11.77 0.30
N LEU A 23 -0.45 -10.58 0.89
CA LEU A 23 -1.19 -10.28 2.11
C LEU A 23 -2.70 -10.38 1.88
N CYS A 24 -3.23 -9.85 0.76
CA CYS A 24 -4.63 -9.98 0.40
C CYS A 24 -5.04 -11.45 0.22
N GLU A 25 -4.24 -12.26 -0.49
CA GLU A 25 -4.46 -13.71 -0.61
C GLU A 25 -4.50 -14.37 0.77
N THR A 26 -3.51 -14.10 1.62
CA THR A 26 -3.41 -14.70 2.95
C THR A 26 -4.58 -14.31 3.85
N LEU A 27 -4.97 -13.02 3.87
CA LEU A 27 -6.13 -12.55 4.63
C LEU A 27 -7.41 -13.27 4.19
N HIS A 28 -7.59 -13.47 2.88
CA HIS A 28 -8.76 -14.14 2.35
C HIS A 28 -8.77 -15.64 2.64
N GLU A 29 -7.69 -16.33 2.29
CA GLU A 29 -7.64 -17.80 2.28
C GLU A 29 -7.38 -18.39 3.67
N LYS A 30 -6.44 -17.80 4.43
CA LYS A 30 -6.02 -18.31 5.75
C LYS A 30 -6.89 -17.77 6.88
N PHE A 31 -7.30 -16.51 6.78
CA PHE A 31 -8.04 -15.81 7.84
C PHE A 31 -9.52 -15.60 7.53
N SER A 32 -10.00 -16.10 6.38
CA SER A 32 -11.41 -16.06 5.96
C SER A 32 -12.01 -14.65 5.93
N ILE A 33 -11.17 -13.63 5.67
CA ILE A 33 -11.65 -12.25 5.53
C ILE A 33 -12.28 -12.10 4.13
N PRO A 34 -13.52 -11.60 4.01
CA PRO A 34 -14.14 -11.38 2.70
C PRO A 34 -13.34 -10.38 1.85
N LEU A 35 -13.09 -10.70 0.57
CA LEU A 35 -12.37 -9.80 -0.36
C LEU A 35 -13.04 -8.42 -0.47
N SER A 36 -14.36 -8.34 -0.31
CA SER A 36 -15.12 -7.08 -0.31
C SER A 36 -14.77 -6.13 0.84
N LYS A 37 -14.08 -6.62 1.88
CA LYS A 37 -13.59 -5.83 3.01
C LYS A 37 -12.12 -5.45 2.91
N ILE A 38 -11.37 -6.06 1.99
CA ILE A 38 -9.93 -5.87 1.87
C ILE A 38 -9.66 -4.91 0.71
N TYR A 39 -8.76 -3.97 0.92
CA TYR A 39 -8.34 -2.99 -0.08
C TYR A 39 -6.82 -2.94 -0.13
N ALA A 40 -6.25 -2.96 -1.33
CA ALA A 40 -4.88 -2.52 -1.56
C ALA A 40 -4.89 -1.01 -1.82
N ILE A 41 -3.90 -0.30 -1.28
CA ILE A 41 -3.83 1.16 -1.39
C ILE A 41 -2.42 1.52 -1.86
N PHE A 42 -2.32 1.97 -3.11
CA PHE A 42 -1.10 2.56 -3.65
C PHE A 42 -1.07 4.03 -3.27
N ILE A 43 0.09 4.48 -2.79
CA ILE A 43 0.31 5.83 -2.29
C ILE A 43 1.50 6.41 -3.04
N SER A 44 1.27 7.47 -3.81
CA SER A 44 2.29 8.14 -4.62
C SER A 44 1.81 9.55 -4.96
N ASN A 45 2.60 10.29 -5.72
CA ASN A 45 2.26 11.59 -6.29
C ASN A 45 2.97 11.77 -7.65
N GLU A 46 2.74 12.90 -8.32
CA GLU A 46 3.33 13.16 -9.65
C GLU A 46 4.86 13.18 -9.62
N ASP A 47 5.44 13.68 -8.52
CA ASP A 47 6.89 13.77 -8.34
C ASP A 47 7.53 12.45 -7.90
N LYS A 48 6.72 11.42 -7.61
CA LYS A 48 7.18 10.16 -6.99
C LYS A 48 8.03 10.42 -5.75
N GLN A 49 7.50 11.26 -4.86
CA GLN A 49 8.12 11.64 -3.60
C GLN A 49 7.05 11.77 -2.52
N VAL A 50 6.66 10.64 -1.94
CA VAL A 50 5.72 10.58 -0.82
C VAL A 50 6.44 10.29 0.49
N LEU A 51 5.99 10.95 1.56
CA LEU A 51 6.67 10.97 2.84
C LEU A 51 6.01 10.00 3.81
N PHE A 52 6.80 9.08 4.38
CA PHE A 52 6.34 8.16 5.40
C PHE A 52 7.24 8.21 6.64
N TRP A 53 6.63 8.43 7.80
CA TRP A 53 7.27 8.23 9.11
C TRP A 53 6.98 6.81 9.61
N LYS A 54 7.72 6.38 10.63
CA LYS A 54 7.51 5.07 11.28
C LYS A 54 7.69 3.92 10.30
N GLN A 55 8.78 3.93 9.56
CA GLN A 55 9.16 2.91 8.57
C GLN A 55 10.47 2.24 8.99
N LYS A 56 10.64 0.95 8.68
CA LYS A 56 11.85 0.16 9.04
C LYS A 56 13.15 0.80 8.55
N ASN A 57 13.12 1.40 7.36
CA ASN A 57 14.28 2.04 6.73
C ASN A 57 14.49 3.50 7.18
N GLN A 58 13.74 3.96 8.18
CA GLN A 58 13.90 5.31 8.74
C GLN A 58 15.21 5.40 9.53
N VAL A 59 16.11 6.28 9.10
CA VAL A 59 17.41 6.50 9.78
C VAL A 59 17.24 7.31 11.07
N ASP A 60 16.31 8.27 11.09
CA ASP A 60 16.05 9.17 12.21
C ASP A 60 14.54 9.43 12.33
N HIS A 61 14.00 9.38 13.56
CA HIS A 61 12.58 9.55 13.81
C HIS A 61 11.99 10.91 13.38
N PHE A 62 12.82 11.93 13.15
CA PHE A 62 12.41 13.24 12.65
C PHE A 62 12.29 13.30 11.13
N TYR A 63 13.10 12.54 10.38
CA TYR A 63 13.11 12.57 8.93
C TYR A 63 12.26 11.44 8.34
N PRO A 64 11.29 11.73 7.45
CA PRO A 64 10.52 10.67 6.80
C PRO A 64 11.41 9.85 5.86
N VAL A 65 10.99 8.63 5.58
CA VAL A 65 11.42 7.92 4.37
C VAL A 65 10.69 8.55 3.19
N VAL A 66 11.43 8.81 2.11
CA VAL A 66 10.87 9.28 0.84
C VAL A 66 10.74 8.07 -0.08
N TRP A 67 9.50 7.72 -0.41
CA TRP A 67 9.19 6.65 -1.36
C TRP A 67 8.77 7.24 -2.70
N ASP A 68 9.09 6.53 -3.78
CA ASP A 68 8.51 6.77 -5.09
C ASP A 68 7.04 6.35 -5.14
N TYR A 69 6.73 5.20 -4.56
CA TYR A 69 5.40 4.80 -4.14
C TYR A 69 5.51 3.84 -2.94
N HIS A 70 4.42 3.72 -2.18
CA HIS A 70 4.28 2.68 -1.16
C HIS A 70 2.91 2.03 -1.25
N VAL A 71 2.82 0.75 -0.91
CA VAL A 71 1.55 0.00 -0.93
C VAL A 71 1.25 -0.53 0.46
N ILE A 72 0.04 -0.27 0.93
CA ILE A 72 -0.49 -0.80 2.19
C ILE A 72 -1.81 -1.52 1.93
N ALA A 73 -2.23 -2.40 2.84
CA ALA A 73 -3.58 -2.96 2.81
C ALA A 73 -4.46 -2.38 3.91
N LEU A 74 -5.76 -2.32 3.66
CA LEU A 74 -6.79 -1.90 4.61
C LEU A 74 -7.87 -2.98 4.70
N ILE A 75 -8.22 -3.37 5.92
CA ILE A 75 -9.48 -4.07 6.20
C ILE A 75 -10.49 -3.06 6.70
N LYS A 76 -11.62 -2.98 6.01
CA LYS A 76 -12.74 -2.14 6.41
C LYS A 76 -13.49 -2.78 7.58
N GLY A 77 -13.59 -2.04 8.67
CA GLY A 77 -14.36 -2.44 9.86
C GLY A 77 -15.86 -2.44 9.59
N GLU A 78 -16.62 -3.14 10.44
CA GLU A 78 -18.07 -2.98 10.46
C GLU A 78 -18.49 -1.59 10.96
N LYS A 79 -19.78 -1.28 10.87
CA LYS A 79 -20.30 -0.01 11.39
C LYS A 79 -19.99 0.13 12.89
N GLY A 80 -19.17 1.13 13.24
CA GLY A 80 -18.75 1.39 14.61
C GLY A 80 -17.42 0.71 15.00
N GLU A 81 -16.79 -0.04 14.10
CA GLU A 81 -15.49 -0.65 14.31
C GLU A 81 -14.36 0.11 13.56
N PRO A 82 -13.13 0.10 14.09
CA PRO A 82 -11.97 0.67 13.43
C PRO A 82 -11.68 0.03 12.08
N ASN A 83 -11.30 0.85 11.09
CA ASN A 83 -10.58 0.35 9.92
C ASN A 83 -9.15 -0.02 10.35
N ILE A 84 -8.60 -1.08 9.78
CA ILE A 84 -7.32 -1.64 10.19
C ILE A 84 -6.34 -1.63 9.01
N ILE A 85 -5.16 -1.05 9.21
CA ILE A 85 -4.07 -0.96 8.25
C ILE A 85 -3.07 -2.10 8.47
N PHE A 86 -2.63 -2.67 7.35
CA PHE A 86 -1.54 -3.62 7.28
C PHE A 86 -0.42 -3.01 6.45
N ASP A 87 0.67 -2.63 7.12
CA ASP A 87 1.90 -2.16 6.52
C ASP A 87 3.07 -2.98 7.08
N LEU A 88 3.65 -3.83 6.23
CA LEU A 88 4.75 -4.70 6.60
C LEU A 88 6.05 -3.91 6.82
N ASP A 89 6.18 -2.72 6.25
CA ASP A 89 7.32 -1.82 6.40
C ASP A 89 7.19 -0.86 7.60
N SER A 90 6.02 -0.77 8.21
CA SER A 90 5.83 0.10 9.39
C SER A 90 6.57 -0.39 10.64
N THR A 91 6.97 0.54 11.50
CA THR A 91 7.42 0.27 12.88
C THR A 91 6.31 0.46 13.91
N LEU A 92 5.09 0.82 13.48
CA LEU A 92 3.91 0.84 14.36
C LEU A 92 3.48 -0.58 14.72
N GLU A 93 2.52 -0.69 15.64
CA GLU A 93 1.85 -1.96 15.94
C GLU A 93 1.29 -2.59 14.66
N PHE A 94 1.33 -3.92 14.59
CA PHE A 94 0.84 -4.66 13.44
C PHE A 94 -0.24 -5.67 13.87
N PRO A 95 -1.45 -5.59 13.28
CA PRO A 95 -1.89 -4.54 12.37
C PRO A 95 -2.14 -3.22 13.14
N CYS A 96 -2.33 -2.11 12.42
CA CYS A 96 -2.47 -0.79 13.04
C CYS A 96 -3.89 -0.26 12.87
N ASP A 97 -4.43 0.41 13.88
CA ASP A 97 -5.65 1.21 13.71
C ASP A 97 -5.43 2.31 12.67
N PHE A 98 -6.42 2.55 11.81
CA PHE A 98 -6.33 3.53 10.72
C PHE A 98 -6.00 4.94 11.21
N ASN A 99 -6.67 5.42 12.26
CA ASN A 99 -6.48 6.78 12.75
C ASN A 99 -5.07 6.94 13.33
N VAL A 100 -4.57 5.92 14.04
CA VAL A 100 -3.21 5.88 14.56
C VAL A 100 -2.19 5.88 13.42
N TYR A 101 -2.37 5.03 12.40
CA TYR A 101 -1.47 4.93 11.26
C TYR A 101 -1.42 6.24 10.48
N LEU A 102 -2.58 6.79 10.12
CA LEU A 102 -2.70 8.06 9.41
C LEU A 102 -1.97 9.19 10.15
N LEU A 103 -2.24 9.37 11.44
CA LEU A 103 -1.69 10.49 12.22
C LEU A 103 -0.22 10.29 12.64
N SER A 104 0.32 9.09 12.52
CA SER A 104 1.69 8.78 12.94
C SER A 104 2.65 8.56 11.78
N ALA A 105 2.18 8.00 10.66
CA ALA A 105 3.01 7.59 9.53
C ALA A 105 2.81 8.46 8.28
N ILE A 106 1.59 8.92 7.98
CA ILE A 106 1.28 9.63 6.72
C ILE A 106 1.17 11.15 6.94
N TYR A 107 0.34 11.56 7.90
CA TYR A 107 0.04 12.97 8.20
C TYR A 107 0.27 13.31 9.68
N PRO A 108 1.53 13.24 10.18
CA PRO A 108 1.81 13.72 11.52
C PRO A 108 1.61 15.23 11.59
N ARG A 109 0.70 15.68 12.46
CA ARG A 109 0.28 17.11 12.54
C ARG A 109 1.45 18.08 12.69
N ARG A 110 2.53 17.67 13.36
CA ARG A 110 3.76 18.49 13.52
C ARG A 110 4.45 18.81 12.19
N PHE A 111 4.27 17.96 11.18
CA PHE A 111 4.87 18.10 9.84
C PHE A 111 3.83 18.45 8.77
N ALA A 112 2.63 18.88 9.17
CA ALA A 112 1.51 19.14 8.26
C ALA A 112 1.86 20.03 7.06
N ARG A 113 2.70 21.06 7.26
CA ARG A 113 3.15 21.93 6.18
C ARG A 113 3.95 21.17 5.11
N ILE A 114 4.91 20.34 5.51
CA ILE A 114 5.74 19.58 4.57
C ILE A 114 4.89 18.52 3.86
N VAL A 115 3.97 17.87 4.57
CA VAL A 115 3.04 16.92 3.94
C VAL A 115 2.11 17.60 2.94
N GLN A 116 1.74 18.87 3.17
CA GLN A 116 0.98 19.66 2.19
C GLN A 116 1.82 20.08 0.98
N GLU A 117 3.13 20.24 1.11
CA GLU A 117 4.03 20.51 -0.01
C GLU A 117 4.27 19.22 -0.85
N HIS A 118 4.22 18.04 -0.22
CA HIS A 118 4.37 16.73 -0.85
C HIS A 118 3.07 15.91 -0.79
N GLN A 119 1.96 16.48 -1.24
CA GLN A 119 0.66 15.81 -1.14
C GLN A 119 0.65 14.45 -1.83
N ALA A 120 0.40 13.41 -1.05
CA ALA A 120 0.16 12.07 -1.56
C ALA A 120 -1.28 11.93 -2.05
N TYR A 121 -1.45 11.11 -3.07
CA TYR A 121 -2.72 10.58 -3.53
C TYR A 121 -2.80 9.10 -3.20
N PHE A 122 -4.04 8.61 -3.05
CA PHE A 122 -4.35 7.28 -2.56
C PHE A 122 -5.19 6.57 -3.61
N ARG A 123 -4.58 5.67 -4.38
CA ARG A 123 -5.34 4.76 -5.24
C ARG A 123 -5.80 3.58 -4.41
N VAL A 124 -7.10 3.52 -4.15
CA VAL A 124 -7.74 2.47 -3.36
C VAL A 124 -8.36 1.45 -4.31
N ILE A 125 -7.94 0.20 -4.20
CA ILE A 125 -8.34 -0.92 -5.05
C ILE A 125 -8.96 -2.02 -4.18
N PRO A 126 -10.23 -2.43 -4.41
CA PRO A 126 -10.78 -3.62 -3.76
C PRO A 126 -9.90 -4.85 -4.04
N ALA A 127 -9.67 -5.71 -3.05
CA ALA A 127 -8.74 -6.83 -3.19
C ALA A 127 -9.11 -7.78 -4.32
N GLU A 128 -10.40 -8.04 -4.54
CA GLU A 128 -10.86 -8.84 -5.69
C GLU A 128 -10.39 -8.26 -7.03
N MET A 129 -10.47 -6.93 -7.17
CA MET A 129 -9.99 -6.22 -8.35
C MET A 129 -8.46 -6.29 -8.44
N TYR A 130 -7.76 -6.13 -7.32
CA TYR A 130 -6.30 -6.18 -7.28
C TYR A 130 -5.77 -7.56 -7.71
N LEU A 131 -6.30 -8.63 -7.10
CA LEU A 131 -5.95 -10.02 -7.39
C LEU A 131 -6.28 -10.43 -8.83
N SER A 132 -7.33 -9.84 -9.43
CA SER A 132 -7.74 -10.17 -10.80
C SER A 132 -6.95 -9.42 -11.88
N ASN A 133 -6.40 -8.24 -11.57
CA ASN A 133 -5.90 -7.31 -12.58
C ASN A 133 -4.42 -6.96 -12.45
N PHE A 134 -3.82 -7.10 -11.26
CA PHE A 134 -2.42 -6.73 -11.05
C PHE A 134 -1.46 -7.70 -11.76
N ALA A 135 -0.46 -7.14 -12.43
CA ALA A 135 0.64 -7.88 -13.03
C ALA A 135 1.95 -7.09 -12.93
N SER A 136 3.01 -7.77 -12.52
CA SER A 136 4.37 -7.24 -12.46
C SER A 136 5.34 -8.31 -12.89
N ASP A 137 6.10 -8.05 -13.96
CA ASP A 137 7.24 -8.86 -14.37
C ASP A 137 8.53 -8.45 -13.64
N ARG A 138 8.41 -7.50 -12.69
CA ARG A 138 9.50 -6.92 -11.88
C ARG A 138 10.54 -6.14 -12.66
N SER A 139 10.33 -5.88 -13.96
CA SER A 139 11.30 -5.15 -14.80
C SER A 139 11.61 -3.74 -14.29
N HIS A 140 10.68 -3.11 -13.55
CA HIS A 140 10.89 -1.80 -12.90
C HIS A 140 11.94 -1.82 -11.77
N MET A 141 12.31 -3.00 -11.27
CA MET A 141 13.35 -3.20 -10.25
C MET A 141 14.70 -3.61 -10.84
N LEU A 142 14.86 -3.52 -12.17
CA LEU A 142 16.13 -3.71 -12.85
C LEU A 142 16.80 -2.37 -13.13
N ASP A 143 18.11 -2.30 -12.97
CA ASP A 143 18.92 -1.18 -13.46
C ASP A 143 19.11 -1.24 -14.99
N GLU A 144 19.76 -0.23 -15.55
CA GLU A 144 20.04 -0.15 -16.99
C GLU A 144 20.93 -1.29 -17.51
N GLN A 145 21.65 -1.98 -16.62
CA GLN A 145 22.50 -3.12 -16.95
C GLN A 145 21.77 -4.47 -16.77
N GLY A 146 20.52 -4.46 -16.31
CA GLY A 146 19.73 -5.66 -16.04
C GLY A 146 20.05 -6.33 -14.70
N ASN A 147 20.72 -5.65 -13.77
CA ASN A 147 20.88 -6.13 -12.40
C ASN A 147 19.71 -5.70 -11.53
N TRP A 148 19.40 -6.51 -10.53
CA TRP A 148 18.36 -6.20 -9.56
C TRP A 148 18.80 -5.07 -8.62
N LEU A 149 17.97 -4.01 -8.53
CA LEU A 149 18.13 -2.94 -7.55
C LEU A 149 17.98 -3.45 -6.12
N GLN A 150 17.11 -4.45 -5.91
CA GLN A 150 16.93 -5.22 -4.68
C GLN A 150 16.62 -6.68 -5.03
N PRO A 151 17.00 -7.66 -4.19
CA PRO A 151 16.71 -9.07 -4.46
C PRO A 151 15.20 -9.32 -4.66
N PRO A 152 14.78 -9.97 -5.77
CA PRO A 152 13.37 -10.21 -6.04
C PRO A 152 12.80 -11.30 -5.11
N PRO A 153 11.46 -11.38 -4.98
CA PRO A 153 10.82 -12.48 -4.27
C PRO A 153 11.13 -13.86 -4.90
N ASP A 154 11.22 -14.89 -4.07
CA ASP A 154 11.57 -16.27 -4.49
C ASP A 154 10.46 -17.01 -5.28
N TYR A 155 9.28 -16.41 -5.40
CA TYR A 155 8.18 -16.96 -6.19
C TYR A 155 8.09 -16.31 -7.57
N GLU A 156 7.44 -16.99 -8.51
CA GLU A 156 7.24 -16.51 -9.88
C GLU A 156 6.53 -15.14 -9.93
N PRO A 157 6.87 -14.27 -10.89
CA PRO A 157 6.21 -12.97 -11.06
C PRO A 157 4.67 -13.09 -11.16
N ILE A 158 3.97 -12.14 -10.54
CA ILE A 158 2.51 -12.09 -10.58
C ILE A 158 2.07 -11.62 -11.98
N LYS A 159 1.22 -12.42 -12.62
CA LYS A 159 0.71 -12.14 -13.97
C LYS A 159 -0.75 -12.53 -14.07
N THR A 160 -1.48 -11.86 -14.96
CA THR A 160 -2.81 -12.28 -15.37
C THR A 160 -2.73 -13.06 -16.68
N LYS A 161 -3.87 -13.55 -17.17
CA LYS A 161 -3.93 -14.24 -18.47
C LYS A 161 -3.51 -13.33 -19.63
N ASP A 162 -3.83 -12.04 -19.53
CA ASP A 162 -3.73 -11.09 -20.63
C ASP A 162 -2.67 -10.00 -20.40
N CYS A 163 -2.01 -9.97 -19.24
CA CYS A 163 -1.04 -8.95 -18.87
C CYS A 163 0.10 -9.51 -18.02
N THR A 164 1.34 -9.12 -18.33
CA THR A 164 2.53 -9.43 -17.54
C THR A 164 3.06 -8.26 -16.75
N MET A 165 2.72 -7.02 -17.12
CA MET A 165 3.24 -5.81 -16.48
C MET A 165 2.27 -4.64 -16.65
N ASN A 166 1.76 -4.15 -15.53
CA ASN A 166 0.88 -2.97 -15.50
C ASN A 166 1.00 -2.14 -14.22
N ILE A 167 2.05 -2.33 -13.42
CA ILE A 167 2.26 -1.60 -12.15
C ILE A 167 2.18 -0.08 -12.32
N ASP A 168 2.65 0.47 -13.44
CA ASP A 168 2.60 1.90 -13.72
C ASP A 168 1.17 2.45 -13.71
N HIS A 169 0.17 1.65 -14.07
CA HIS A 169 -1.24 2.06 -14.00
C HIS A 169 -1.76 2.14 -12.55
N PHE A 170 -1.18 1.36 -11.64
CA PHE A 170 -1.49 1.42 -10.21
C PHE A 170 -0.74 2.58 -9.53
N ILE A 171 0.51 2.82 -9.90
CA ILE A 171 1.31 3.93 -9.35
C ILE A 171 0.82 5.30 -9.85
N ASN A 172 0.40 5.39 -11.11
CA ASN A 172 -0.02 6.66 -11.72
C ASN A 172 -1.29 7.21 -11.03
N MET A 173 -1.21 8.42 -10.48
CA MET A 173 -2.31 9.06 -9.74
C MET A 173 -3.14 10.04 -10.58
N THR A 174 -2.81 10.23 -11.86
CA THR A 174 -3.46 11.24 -12.74
C THR A 174 -4.33 10.62 -13.83
N LYS A 175 -4.11 9.35 -14.16
CA LYS A 175 -4.88 8.57 -15.15
C LYS A 175 -5.69 7.48 -14.46
N ASN A 176 -6.75 7.01 -15.10
CA ASN A 176 -7.61 5.95 -14.56
C ASN A 176 -8.05 6.25 -13.11
N THR A 177 -8.38 7.52 -12.82
CA THR A 177 -8.66 8.00 -11.47
C THR A 177 -9.93 7.41 -10.88
N SER A 178 -10.82 6.85 -11.71
CA SER A 178 -11.92 5.98 -11.31
C SER A 178 -12.05 4.87 -12.35
N SER A 179 -11.51 3.70 -12.06
CA SER A 179 -11.45 2.57 -12.99
C SER A 179 -11.93 1.27 -12.34
N ASN A 180 -12.68 0.47 -13.10
CA ASN A 180 -13.06 -0.88 -12.69
C ASN A 180 -11.91 -1.89 -12.77
N GLN A 181 -10.73 -1.46 -13.22
CA GLN A 181 -9.52 -2.28 -13.31
C GLN A 181 -8.45 -1.86 -12.30
N TYR A 182 -8.34 -0.55 -12.04
CA TYR A 182 -7.26 0.04 -11.23
C TYR A 182 -7.76 0.75 -9.96
N GLY A 183 -9.05 0.65 -9.62
CA GLY A 183 -9.63 1.33 -8.47
C GLY A 183 -9.78 2.84 -8.65
N THR A 184 -9.88 3.55 -7.52
CA THR A 184 -10.19 4.98 -7.47
C THR A 184 -9.09 5.75 -6.76
N VAL A 185 -8.69 6.89 -7.30
CA VAL A 185 -7.69 7.79 -6.73
C VAL A 185 -8.39 8.85 -5.88
N TYR A 186 -7.90 9.05 -4.66
CA TYR A 186 -8.38 10.04 -3.72
C TYR A 186 -7.27 10.98 -3.29
N THR A 187 -7.62 12.23 -3.03
CA THR A 187 -6.78 13.15 -2.26
C THR A 187 -6.68 12.70 -0.80
N LEU A 188 -5.70 13.23 -0.05
CA LEU A 188 -5.63 13.00 1.40
C LEU A 188 -6.93 13.36 2.12
N LYS A 189 -7.59 14.47 1.72
CA LYS A 189 -8.84 14.91 2.33
C LYS A 189 -9.96 13.88 2.11
N GLU A 190 -10.18 13.46 0.87
CA GLU A 190 -11.21 12.48 0.54
C GLU A 190 -10.93 11.13 1.20
N PHE A 191 -9.66 10.71 1.23
CA PHE A 191 -9.24 9.48 1.89
C PHE A 191 -9.59 9.49 3.38
N ILE A 192 -9.36 10.62 4.06
CA ILE A 192 -9.75 10.82 5.46
C ILE A 192 -11.27 10.78 5.63
N GLU A 193 -12.02 11.51 4.79
CA GLU A 193 -13.49 11.55 4.87
C GLU A 193 -14.14 10.18 4.68
N ILE A 194 -13.51 9.28 3.90
CA ILE A 194 -14.05 7.95 3.60
C ILE A 194 -13.67 6.91 4.66
N PHE A 195 -12.44 6.97 5.19
CA PHE A 195 -11.86 5.88 6.00
C PHE A 195 -11.54 6.25 7.45
N MET A 196 -11.52 7.53 7.82
CA MET A 196 -11.32 7.92 9.21
C MET A 196 -12.59 7.68 10.00
N ASN A 197 -12.49 6.96 11.11
CA ASN A 197 -13.63 6.83 12.03
C ASN A 197 -13.67 8.03 12.98
N HIS A 198 -14.88 8.56 13.17
CA HIS A 198 -15.19 9.69 14.06
C HIS A 198 -15.74 9.20 15.40
#